data_AF-A0A6J4R6K6-F1
#
_entry.id   AF-A0A6J4R6K6-F1
#
_cell.length_a   1.000
_cell.length_b   1.000
_cell.length_c   1.000
_cell.angle_alpha   90.00
_cell.angle_beta   90.00
_cell.angle_gamma   90.00
#
_symmetry.space_group_name_H-M   'P 1'
#
loop_
_entity.id
_entity.type
_entity.pdbx_description
1 polymer ?
#
loop_
_entity_poly.entity_id
_entity_poly.type
_entity_poly.pdbx_seq_one_letter_code
_entity_poly.pdbx_strand_id
1 'polypeptide(L)'
;MNQKELKRVFRRLKREMGDAYTGTGDRGMRRQIDVWRHGFVAQQAVLFDFDRYGYEPFLSEFERKKRLPRLNTNTALFKDKLLAFLFFREIGTPSPAVFAFGDERGLTHLDGHETPGGVEELLEKHGKLIVKPRDGAHGRGILLIEQDGERTLVNGSAVPDLGSLLDDRVIISEFAEQHDYAREIFPGSSNTLRVINVRDHRTGEPFVTMATHRFGTRRSQPVDNIELGGLSAGVDVATGVLGRLAAMPDAASRTREPLGWRDDHPDTGVIVTGTVVPHWEDIVGELNRTMRALPEFSFVGWDVLVTRDGFTVIEGNTGPGISFQIHGPLLSDERVRALFQARGVLSRVARSRRRFEPGTRGPTDLDGSGALDRSPAPASARSGPT
;
A
#
# COMPACT_ATOMS: atom_id res chain seq x y z
N MET A 1 18.06 -23.74 12.27
CA MET A 1 16.66 -24.09 12.56
C MET A 1 16.58 -25.61 12.69
N ASN A 2 16.11 -26.12 13.83
CA ASN A 2 16.08 -27.58 14.10
C ASN A 2 14.88 -28.22 13.37
N GLN A 3 15.02 -29.48 12.91
CA GLN A 3 13.94 -30.27 12.29
C GLN A 3 12.59 -30.22 13.05
N LYS A 4 12.60 -30.11 14.39
CA LYS A 4 11.37 -30.00 15.20
C LYS A 4 10.64 -28.68 14.98
N GLU A 5 11.35 -27.56 14.85
CA GLU A 5 10.76 -26.25 14.55
C GLU A 5 10.22 -26.20 13.12
N LEU A 6 10.97 -26.77 12.17
CA LEU A 6 10.55 -26.91 10.78
C LEU A 6 9.23 -27.69 10.70
N LYS A 7 9.09 -28.81 11.42
CA LYS A 7 7.85 -29.61 11.48
C LYS A 7 6.67 -28.88 12.13
N ARG A 8 6.92 -27.99 13.11
CA ARG A 8 5.87 -27.22 13.80
C ARG A 8 5.38 -26.06 12.94
N VAL A 9 6.28 -25.39 12.23
CA VAL A 9 5.96 -24.43 11.16
C VAL A 9 5.20 -25.13 10.04
N PHE A 10 5.63 -26.33 9.64
CA PHE A 10 4.97 -27.15 8.62
C PHE A 10 3.53 -27.51 8.98
N ARG A 11 3.24 -27.88 10.23
CA ARG A 11 1.86 -28.18 10.68
C ARG A 11 0.98 -26.94 10.74
N ARG A 12 1.52 -25.80 11.16
CA ARG A 12 0.80 -24.53 11.20
C ARG A 12 0.48 -24.04 9.79
N LEU A 13 1.47 -24.06 8.89
CA LEU A 13 1.31 -23.70 7.49
C LEU A 13 0.39 -24.67 6.75
N LYS A 14 0.44 -25.97 7.02
CA LYS A 14 -0.49 -26.95 6.43
C LYS A 14 -1.95 -26.68 6.82
N ARG A 15 -2.18 -26.11 8.01
CA ARG A 15 -3.51 -25.66 8.46
C ARG A 15 -3.92 -24.37 7.74
N GLU A 16 -2.98 -23.45 7.50
CA GLU A 16 -3.19 -22.24 6.66
C GLU A 16 -3.33 -22.58 5.15
N MET A 17 -2.81 -23.73 4.70
CA MET A 17 -2.93 -24.27 3.33
C MET A 17 -4.25 -25.02 3.08
N GLY A 18 -4.98 -25.42 4.12
CA GLY A 18 -6.26 -26.13 3.97
C GLY A 18 -7.33 -25.28 3.30
N ASP A 19 -7.25 -23.96 3.49
CA ASP A 19 -8.29 -23.01 3.09
C ASP A 19 -7.89 -22.16 1.88
N ALA A 20 -6.67 -22.30 1.36
CA ALA A 20 -6.20 -21.56 0.20
C ALA A 20 -5.59 -22.51 -0.85
N TYR A 21 -6.31 -22.64 -1.97
CA TYR A 21 -5.83 -23.15 -3.26
C TYR A 21 -5.75 -24.69 -3.40
N THR A 22 -6.90 -25.33 -3.63
CA THR A 22 -7.02 -26.72 -4.09
C THR A 22 -6.83 -26.85 -5.61
N GLY A 23 -5.61 -26.56 -6.08
CA GLY A 23 -5.19 -26.90 -7.44
C GLY A 23 -4.74 -28.37 -7.52
N THR A 24 -5.66 -29.27 -7.84
CA THR A 24 -5.40 -30.73 -7.95
C THR A 24 -4.55 -31.06 -9.20
N GLY A 25 -3.22 -31.06 -9.07
CA GLY A 25 -2.29 -31.60 -10.08
C GLY A 25 -0.80 -31.51 -9.70
N ASP A 26 0.03 -32.46 -10.15
CA ASP A 26 1.46 -32.60 -9.81
C ASP A 26 2.29 -31.34 -10.18
N ARG A 27 1.98 -30.67 -11.30
CA ARG A 27 2.64 -29.41 -11.69
C ARG A 27 2.34 -28.25 -10.71
N GLY A 28 1.16 -28.22 -10.10
CA GLY A 28 0.79 -27.22 -9.09
C GLY A 28 1.56 -27.42 -7.80
N MET A 29 1.69 -28.69 -7.36
CA MET A 29 2.43 -29.03 -6.14
C MET A 29 3.94 -28.78 -6.28
N ARG A 30 4.54 -29.08 -7.44
CA ARG A 30 5.97 -28.76 -7.70
C ARG A 30 6.25 -27.26 -7.67
N ARG A 31 5.40 -26.44 -8.31
CA ARG A 31 5.54 -24.96 -8.28
C ARG A 31 5.39 -24.42 -6.85
N GLN A 32 4.44 -24.95 -6.06
CA GLN A 32 4.29 -24.56 -4.66
C GLN A 32 5.51 -24.90 -3.81
N ILE A 33 6.10 -26.09 -3.98
CA ILE A 33 7.32 -26.48 -3.29
C ILE A 33 8.48 -25.55 -3.69
N ASP A 34 8.61 -25.23 -4.97
CA ASP A 34 9.67 -24.35 -5.48
C ASP A 34 9.57 -22.92 -4.92
N VAL A 35 8.37 -22.32 -4.96
CA VAL A 35 8.06 -21.01 -4.35
C VAL A 35 8.41 -21.02 -2.86
N TRP A 36 8.03 -22.08 -2.14
CA TRP A 36 8.31 -22.22 -0.71
C TRP A 36 9.80 -22.35 -0.40
N ARG A 37 10.57 -23.07 -1.23
CA ARG A 37 12.03 -23.19 -1.08
C ARG A 37 12.75 -21.84 -1.18
N HIS A 38 12.15 -20.88 -1.88
CA HIS A 38 12.65 -19.51 -2.01
C HIS A 38 12.06 -18.56 -0.94
N GLY A 39 11.30 -19.08 0.04
CA GLY A 39 10.78 -18.30 1.17
C GLY A 39 9.45 -17.58 0.91
N PHE A 40 8.81 -17.86 -0.22
CA PHE A 40 7.52 -17.29 -0.60
C PHE A 40 6.36 -18.21 -0.17
N VAL A 41 5.17 -17.63 -0.09
CA VAL A 41 3.91 -18.37 0.16
C VAL A 41 3.07 -18.50 -1.12
N ALA A 42 2.09 -19.40 -1.12
CA ALA A 42 1.29 -19.73 -2.31
C ALA A 42 0.64 -18.50 -2.95
N GLN A 43 0.14 -17.55 -2.15
CA GLN A 43 -0.43 -16.29 -2.65
C GLN A 43 0.54 -15.54 -3.57
N GLN A 44 1.83 -15.50 -3.23
CA GLN A 44 2.85 -14.78 -3.99
C GLN A 44 3.20 -15.47 -5.31
N ALA A 45 2.98 -16.79 -5.41
CA ALA A 45 3.14 -17.53 -6.67
C ALA A 45 2.17 -17.08 -7.77
N VAL A 46 1.09 -16.41 -7.36
CA VAL A 46 0.08 -15.86 -8.26
C VAL A 46 0.28 -14.35 -8.46
N LEU A 47 0.67 -13.64 -7.41
CA LEU A 47 0.85 -12.18 -7.46
C LEU A 47 2.15 -11.74 -8.14
N PHE A 48 3.24 -12.50 -7.99
CA PHE A 48 4.54 -12.06 -8.47
C PHE A 48 4.88 -12.76 -9.78
N ASP A 49 5.37 -11.97 -10.74
CA ASP A 49 5.79 -12.45 -12.04
C ASP A 49 7.18 -13.11 -11.97
N PHE A 50 7.25 -14.25 -11.29
CA PHE A 50 8.47 -15.05 -11.17
C PHE A 50 8.92 -15.63 -12.51
N ASP A 51 7.99 -15.85 -13.44
CA ASP A 51 8.30 -16.37 -14.77
C ASP A 51 9.14 -15.34 -15.56
N ARG A 52 8.88 -14.03 -15.39
CA ARG A 52 9.68 -12.95 -15.97
C ARG A 52 10.94 -12.60 -15.20
N TYR A 53 10.84 -12.44 -13.87
CA TYR A 53 11.92 -11.84 -13.08
C TYR A 53 12.74 -12.83 -12.24
N GLY A 54 12.29 -14.09 -12.12
CA GLY A 54 12.83 -15.02 -11.13
C GLY A 54 12.46 -14.63 -9.70
N TYR A 55 13.03 -15.33 -8.71
CA TYR A 55 12.70 -15.13 -7.29
C TYR A 55 13.57 -14.05 -6.64
N GLU A 56 14.85 -13.99 -7.01
CA GLU A 56 15.87 -13.18 -6.33
C GLU A 56 15.59 -11.68 -6.29
N PRO A 57 14.93 -11.06 -7.28
CA PRO A 57 14.57 -9.65 -7.23
C PRO A 57 13.40 -9.32 -6.28
N PHE A 58 12.67 -10.32 -5.77
CA PHE A 58 11.56 -10.09 -4.85
C PHE A 58 11.98 -10.26 -3.39
N LEU A 59 11.43 -9.41 -2.52
CA LEU A 59 11.45 -9.64 -1.08
C LEU A 59 10.48 -10.76 -0.73
N SER A 60 10.97 -11.82 -0.10
CA SER A 60 10.14 -12.95 0.32
C SER A 60 9.38 -12.69 1.62
N GLU A 61 8.29 -13.43 1.85
CA GLU A 61 7.52 -13.34 3.09
C GLU A 61 8.34 -13.79 4.32
N PHE A 62 9.25 -14.74 4.12
CA PHE A 62 10.22 -15.14 5.13
C PHE A 62 11.14 -13.98 5.54
N GLU A 63 11.74 -13.28 4.56
CA GLU A 63 12.62 -12.14 4.83
C GLU A 63 11.85 -10.99 5.47
N ARG A 64 10.65 -10.70 4.97
CA ARG A 64 9.73 -9.72 5.57
C ARG A 64 9.47 -9.99 7.04
N LYS A 65 9.02 -11.21 7.38
CA LYS A 65 8.62 -11.56 8.75
C LYS A 65 9.80 -11.73 9.71
N LYS A 66 10.95 -12.25 9.24
CA LYS A 66 12.04 -12.66 10.13
C LYS A 66 13.20 -11.68 10.18
N ARG A 67 13.35 -10.80 9.19
CA ARG A 67 14.58 -10.03 9.02
C ARG A 67 14.36 -8.57 8.71
N LEU A 68 13.27 -8.19 8.04
CA LEU A 68 12.92 -6.80 7.81
C LEU A 68 12.84 -5.95 9.10
N PRO A 69 12.37 -6.48 10.26
CA PRO A 69 12.39 -5.72 11.52
C PRO A 69 13.78 -5.23 11.96
N ARG A 70 14.87 -5.76 11.39
CA ARG A 70 16.24 -5.31 11.68
C ARG A 70 16.57 -3.94 11.08
N LEU A 71 15.76 -3.46 10.13
CA LEU A 71 15.99 -2.19 9.45
C LEU A 71 15.60 -0.98 10.31
N ASN A 72 14.80 -1.19 11.36
CA ASN A 72 14.27 -0.12 12.21
C ASN A 72 14.46 -0.49 13.69
N THR A 73 15.01 0.42 14.49
CA THR A 73 15.31 0.13 15.92
C THR A 73 14.21 0.59 16.88
N ASN A 74 13.46 1.64 16.56
CA ASN A 74 12.39 2.19 17.42
C ASN A 74 10.97 1.90 16.89
N THR A 75 10.65 0.64 16.62
CA THR A 75 9.34 0.27 16.04
C THR A 75 8.13 0.58 16.92
N ALA A 76 8.33 0.90 18.21
CA ALA A 76 7.25 1.24 19.14
C ALA A 76 6.50 2.51 18.70
N LEU A 77 7.21 3.49 18.11
CA LEU A 77 6.64 4.73 17.62
C LEU A 77 5.47 4.50 16.66
N PHE A 78 5.62 3.56 15.73
CA PHE A 78 4.60 3.25 14.73
C PHE A 78 3.63 2.13 15.13
N LYS A 79 3.82 1.49 16.29
CA LYS A 79 2.86 0.52 16.83
C LYS A 79 1.75 1.19 17.64
N ASP A 80 1.98 2.39 18.15
CA ASP A 80 1.01 3.16 18.90
C ASP A 80 0.66 4.42 18.11
N LYS A 81 -0.57 4.48 17.59
CA LYS A 81 -1.04 5.56 16.71
C LYS A 81 -1.02 6.92 17.40
N LEU A 82 -1.18 6.98 18.73
CA LEU A 82 -1.05 8.23 19.48
C LEU A 82 0.39 8.72 19.48
N LEU A 83 1.37 7.83 19.70
CA LEU A 83 2.78 8.21 19.67
C LEU A 83 3.22 8.66 18.28
N ALA A 84 2.78 7.94 17.23
CA ALA A 84 3.05 8.33 15.85
C ALA A 84 2.49 9.73 15.55
N PHE A 85 1.23 9.98 15.92
CA PHE A 85 0.59 11.29 15.76
C PHE A 85 1.35 12.40 16.50
N LEU A 86 1.66 12.22 17.79
CA LEU A 86 2.33 13.24 18.58
C LEU A 86 3.70 13.60 17.98
N PHE A 87 4.42 12.60 17.47
CA PHE A 87 5.67 12.83 16.75
C PHE A 87 5.45 13.59 15.45
N PHE A 88 4.50 13.18 14.60
CA PHE A 88 4.19 13.87 13.35
C PHE A 88 3.79 15.33 13.58
N ARG A 89 2.99 15.60 14.62
CA ARG A 89 2.61 16.95 15.03
C ARG A 89 3.85 17.79 15.37
N GLU A 90 4.77 17.25 16.15
CA GLU A 90 5.99 17.95 16.56
C GLU A 90 6.90 18.30 15.37
N ILE A 91 7.05 17.39 14.41
CA ILE A 91 7.92 17.61 13.24
C ILE A 91 7.19 18.26 12.04
N GLY A 92 5.92 18.59 12.20
CA GLY A 92 5.09 19.20 11.17
C GLY A 92 4.76 18.29 9.98
N THR A 93 4.76 16.97 10.16
CA THR A 93 4.28 16.03 9.12
C THR A 93 2.74 16.07 9.09
N PRO A 94 2.10 16.36 7.94
CA PRO A 94 0.65 16.36 7.82
C PRO A 94 0.07 15.01 8.25
N SER A 95 -0.81 15.03 9.26
CA SER A 95 -1.53 13.87 9.77
C SER A 95 -2.89 14.33 10.30
N PRO A 96 -3.93 13.46 10.38
CA PRO A 96 -5.23 13.89 10.88
C PRO A 96 -5.10 14.34 12.33
N ALA A 97 -5.72 15.47 12.68
CA ALA A 97 -5.66 15.97 14.05
C ALA A 97 -6.23 14.93 15.01
N VAL A 98 -5.51 14.60 16.09
CA VAL A 98 -6.04 13.82 17.21
C VAL A 98 -6.49 14.81 18.27
N PHE A 99 -7.76 14.72 18.65
CA PHE A 99 -8.38 15.61 19.62
C PHE A 99 -8.26 15.05 21.04
N ALA A 100 -8.44 13.74 21.18
CA ALA A 100 -8.44 13.07 22.46
C ALA A 100 -8.04 11.59 22.34
N PHE A 101 -7.77 10.97 23.47
CA PHE A 101 -7.57 9.53 23.59
C PHE A 101 -8.31 8.99 24.82
N GLY A 102 -8.80 7.76 24.73
CA GLY A 102 -9.59 7.11 25.77
C GLY A 102 -8.99 5.78 26.22
N ASP A 103 -9.32 5.39 27.44
CA ASP A 103 -9.18 4.04 27.98
C ASP A 103 -10.20 3.82 29.12
N GLU A 104 -10.09 2.70 29.84
CA GLU A 104 -10.93 2.34 31.00
C GLU A 104 -11.05 3.41 32.10
N ARG A 105 -10.16 4.42 32.11
CA ARG A 105 -10.15 5.52 33.08
C ARG A 105 -10.90 6.76 32.57
N GLY A 106 -11.34 6.75 31.32
CA GLY A 106 -12.06 7.83 30.67
C GLY A 106 -11.26 8.53 29.57
N LEU A 107 -11.78 9.68 29.15
CA LEU A 107 -11.26 10.45 28.04
C LEU A 107 -10.23 11.50 28.49
N THR A 108 -9.11 11.60 27.78
CA THR A 108 -8.10 12.65 27.93
C THR A 108 -7.98 13.46 26.65
N HIS A 109 -8.22 14.77 26.75
CA HIS A 109 -8.05 15.71 25.63
C HIS A 109 -6.57 16.08 25.46
N LEU A 110 -6.14 16.27 24.21
CA LEU A 110 -4.84 16.86 23.91
C LEU A 110 -4.94 18.39 23.97
N ASP A 111 -3.84 19.04 24.34
CA ASP A 111 -3.76 20.50 24.49
C ASP A 111 -4.36 21.24 23.29
N GLY A 112 -5.27 22.19 23.57
CA GLY A 112 -5.99 22.97 22.56
C GLY A 112 -7.27 22.32 22.01
N HIS A 113 -7.62 21.13 22.49
CA HIS A 113 -8.84 20.40 22.14
C HIS A 113 -9.70 20.05 23.36
N GLU A 114 -9.59 20.82 24.44
CA GLU A 114 -10.36 20.61 25.65
C GLU A 114 -11.86 20.81 25.38
N THR A 115 -12.65 19.75 25.55
CA THR A 115 -14.11 19.80 25.47
C THR A 115 -14.72 19.24 26.75
N PRO A 116 -15.22 20.09 27.67
CA PRO A 116 -15.90 19.64 28.89
C PRO A 116 -17.08 18.70 28.62
N GLY A 117 -17.71 18.82 27.45
CA GLY A 117 -18.79 17.96 26.95
C GLY A 117 -18.31 16.66 26.29
N GLY A 118 -17.03 16.32 26.36
CA GLY A 118 -16.51 15.03 25.90
C GLY A 118 -16.53 14.86 24.37
N VAL A 119 -16.87 13.64 23.92
CA VAL A 119 -16.83 13.27 22.49
C VAL A 119 -18.00 13.88 21.73
N GLU A 120 -19.13 14.07 22.38
CA GLU A 120 -20.33 14.68 21.84
C GLU A 120 -20.06 16.12 21.40
N GLU A 121 -19.40 16.92 22.26
CA GLU A 121 -18.99 18.28 21.91
C GLU A 121 -17.97 18.31 20.75
N LEU A 122 -17.04 17.34 20.71
CA LEU A 122 -16.13 17.20 19.57
C LEU A 122 -16.90 16.87 18.28
N LEU A 123 -17.92 16.01 18.36
CA LEU A 123 -18.74 15.62 17.22
C LEU A 123 -19.57 16.79 16.71
N GLU A 124 -20.19 17.56 17.60
CA GLU A 124 -20.94 18.77 17.23
C GLU A 124 -20.04 19.80 16.52
N LYS A 125 -18.81 19.97 17.01
CA LYS A 125 -17.85 20.92 16.46
C LYS A 125 -17.32 20.50 15.08
N HIS A 126 -17.05 19.22 14.87
CA HIS A 126 -16.35 18.72 13.69
C HIS A 126 -17.27 17.99 12.68
N GLY A 127 -18.49 17.64 13.07
CA GLY A 127 -19.48 16.91 12.27
C GLY A 127 -19.17 15.43 12.05
N LYS A 128 -17.89 15.08 11.87
CA LYS A 128 -17.41 13.71 11.71
C LYS A 128 -16.15 13.46 12.50
N LEU A 129 -16.07 12.29 13.13
CA LEU A 129 -14.91 11.84 13.90
C LEU A 129 -14.54 10.41 13.51
N ILE A 130 -13.26 10.10 13.63
CA ILE A 130 -12.74 8.74 13.59
C ILE A 130 -12.34 8.33 14.99
N VAL A 131 -12.91 7.22 15.48
CA VAL A 131 -12.42 6.51 16.66
C VAL A 131 -11.70 5.26 16.21
N LYS A 132 -10.46 5.07 16.66
CA LYS A 132 -9.67 3.90 16.29
C LYS A 132 -8.79 3.40 17.44
N PRO A 133 -8.58 2.08 17.57
CA PRO A 133 -7.65 1.52 18.53
C PRO A 133 -6.24 2.09 18.35
N ARG A 134 -5.56 2.33 19.47
CA ARG A 134 -4.17 2.81 19.49
C ARG A 134 -3.22 1.85 18.79
N ASP A 135 -3.45 0.56 18.94
CA ASP A 135 -2.74 -0.52 18.25
C ASP A 135 -3.63 -1.21 17.21
N GLY A 136 -3.18 -2.35 16.67
CA GLY A 136 -3.92 -3.09 15.65
C GLY A 136 -3.62 -2.68 14.20
N ALA A 137 -4.17 -3.46 13.26
CA ALA A 137 -3.87 -3.41 11.83
C ALA A 137 -5.10 -3.74 10.97
N HIS A 138 -5.02 -3.43 9.68
CA HIS A 138 -6.04 -3.73 8.65
C HIS A 138 -7.39 -3.03 8.84
N GLY A 139 -7.41 -1.85 9.49
CA GLY A 139 -8.64 -1.08 9.69
C GLY A 139 -9.65 -1.67 10.67
N ARG A 140 -9.30 -2.75 11.38
CA ARG A 140 -10.19 -3.36 12.38
C ARG A 140 -10.39 -2.43 13.57
N GLY A 141 -11.64 -2.26 13.98
CA GLY A 141 -12.04 -1.40 15.10
C GLY A 141 -12.10 0.08 14.76
N ILE A 142 -11.89 0.48 13.50
CA ILE A 142 -12.12 1.87 13.09
C ILE A 142 -13.63 2.12 13.03
N LEU A 143 -14.05 3.18 13.71
CA LEU A 143 -15.42 3.66 13.77
C LEU A 143 -15.46 5.07 13.18
N LEU A 144 -16.34 5.28 12.21
CA LEU A 144 -16.75 6.60 11.75
C LEU A 144 -17.97 7.02 12.57
N ILE A 145 -17.85 8.13 13.29
CA ILE A 145 -18.94 8.75 14.05
C ILE A 145 -19.39 9.98 13.28
N GLU A 146 -20.69 10.09 13.02
CA GLU A 146 -21.29 11.19 12.27
C GLU A 146 -22.53 11.71 12.99
N GLN A 147 -22.76 13.02 12.89
CA GLN A 147 -24.01 13.63 13.32
C GLN A 147 -25.01 13.63 12.15
N ASP A 148 -26.19 13.04 12.35
CA ASP A 148 -27.33 13.08 11.42
C ASP A 148 -28.57 13.65 12.12
N GLY A 149 -28.71 14.98 12.03
CA GLY A 149 -29.72 15.72 12.80
C GLY A 149 -29.49 15.58 14.30
N GLU A 150 -30.48 15.07 15.03
CA GLU A 150 -30.38 14.78 16.48
C GLU A 150 -29.79 13.38 16.78
N ARG A 151 -29.46 12.59 15.75
CA ARG A 151 -28.97 11.22 15.93
C ARG A 151 -27.47 11.16 15.73
N THR A 152 -26.83 10.34 16.56
CA THR A 152 -25.44 9.94 16.39
C THR A 152 -25.39 8.62 15.62
N LEU A 153 -24.63 8.60 14.52
CA LEU A 153 -24.40 7.41 13.71
C LEU A 153 -23.00 6.87 13.96
N VAL A 154 -22.87 5.55 14.07
CA VAL A 154 -21.59 4.83 14.12
C VAL A 154 -21.57 3.86 12.94
N ASN A 155 -20.65 4.08 12.01
CA ASN A 155 -20.57 3.34 10.75
C ASN A 155 -21.94 3.28 10.02
N GLY A 156 -22.68 4.39 10.03
CA GLY A 156 -24.00 4.53 9.41
C GLY A 156 -25.17 3.96 10.21
N SER A 157 -24.94 3.40 11.40
CA SER A 157 -26.01 2.87 12.27
C SER A 157 -26.24 3.79 13.46
N ALA A 158 -27.50 4.14 13.75
CA ALA A 158 -27.84 5.00 14.87
C ALA A 158 -27.54 4.30 16.21
N VAL A 159 -26.89 5.02 17.14
CA VAL A 159 -26.58 4.55 18.48
C VAL A 159 -27.18 5.49 19.55
N PRO A 160 -27.56 4.97 20.73
CA PRO A 160 -28.13 5.78 21.79
C PRO A 160 -27.08 6.63 22.53
N ASP A 161 -25.83 6.15 22.63
CA ASP A 161 -24.71 6.83 23.27
C ASP A 161 -23.36 6.34 22.71
N LEU A 162 -22.28 7.08 23.00
CA LEU A 162 -20.92 6.79 22.58
C LEU A 162 -20.05 6.14 23.68
N GLY A 163 -20.57 5.97 24.90
CA GLY A 163 -19.78 5.69 26.10
C GLY A 163 -18.98 4.39 25.99
N SER A 164 -19.63 3.30 25.58
CA SER A 164 -18.99 1.98 25.44
C SER A 164 -17.91 1.90 24.34
N LEU A 165 -17.86 2.87 23.43
CA LEU A 165 -16.89 2.90 22.33
C LEU A 165 -15.52 3.40 22.77
N LEU A 166 -15.43 3.94 23.99
CA LEU A 166 -14.23 4.54 24.58
C LEU A 166 -13.61 3.68 25.68
N ASP A 167 -14.22 2.54 26.00
CA ASP A 167 -13.75 1.62 27.06
C ASP A 167 -12.40 0.96 26.73
N ASP A 168 -12.03 0.94 25.45
CA ASP A 168 -10.76 0.43 24.94
C ASP A 168 -9.70 1.55 24.76
N ARG A 169 -8.43 1.16 24.64
CA ARG A 169 -7.34 2.09 24.30
C ARG A 169 -7.51 2.65 22.87
N VAL A 170 -8.15 3.81 22.75
CA VAL A 170 -8.50 4.45 21.46
C VAL A 170 -7.92 5.85 21.31
N ILE A 171 -7.91 6.33 20.08
CA ILE A 171 -7.77 7.77 19.77
C ILE A 171 -9.01 8.26 19.04
N ILE A 172 -9.33 9.53 19.26
CA ILE A 172 -10.38 10.27 18.57
C ILE A 172 -9.70 11.31 17.69
N SER A 173 -9.93 11.20 16.39
CA SER A 173 -9.28 12.05 15.40
C SER A 173 -10.25 12.64 14.39
N GLU A 174 -9.81 13.69 13.73
CA GLU A 174 -10.41 14.25 12.54
C GLU A 174 -10.70 13.17 11.48
N PHE A 175 -11.85 13.30 10.81
CA PHE A 175 -12.12 12.59 9.57
C PHE A 175 -11.47 13.32 8.39
N ALA A 176 -10.42 12.74 7.83
CA ALA A 176 -9.78 13.30 6.64
C ALA A 176 -10.56 12.96 5.37
N GLU A 177 -11.03 13.97 4.65
CA GLU A 177 -11.72 13.78 3.38
C GLU A 177 -10.75 13.51 2.24
N GLN A 178 -10.96 12.40 1.52
CA GLN A 178 -10.19 12.10 0.32
C GLN A 178 -10.54 13.06 -0.82
N HIS A 179 -9.53 13.36 -1.65
CA HIS A 179 -9.66 14.18 -2.85
C HIS A 179 -10.67 13.59 -3.84
N ASP A 180 -11.36 14.48 -4.57
CA ASP A 180 -12.37 14.15 -5.57
C ASP A 180 -11.93 13.10 -6.62
N TYR A 181 -10.67 13.11 -7.10
CA TYR A 181 -10.20 12.13 -8.10
C TYR A 181 -10.29 10.68 -7.56
N ALA A 182 -9.92 10.46 -6.30
CA ALA A 182 -9.98 9.15 -5.67
C ALA A 182 -11.43 8.77 -5.35
N ARG A 183 -12.24 9.76 -4.96
CA ARG A 183 -13.69 9.59 -4.72
C ARG A 183 -14.44 9.21 -6.00
N GLU A 184 -14.08 9.79 -7.14
CA GLU A 184 -14.63 9.45 -8.45
C GLU A 184 -14.30 8.00 -8.82
N ILE A 185 -13.04 7.57 -8.62
CA ILE A 185 -12.62 6.19 -8.87
C ILE A 185 -13.43 5.23 -8.00
N PHE A 186 -13.50 5.46 -6.68
CA PHE A 186 -14.35 4.68 -5.79
C PHE A 186 -14.74 5.45 -4.51
N PRO A 187 -16.02 5.82 -4.32
CA PRO A 187 -16.42 6.61 -3.15
C PRO A 187 -16.63 5.78 -1.88
N GLY A 188 -16.75 4.45 -2.00
CA GLY A 188 -17.12 3.57 -0.89
C GLY A 188 -16.01 3.27 0.12
N SER A 189 -14.79 3.78 -0.09
CA SER A 189 -13.68 3.61 0.86
C SER A 189 -12.76 4.83 0.87
N SER A 190 -11.96 4.94 1.93
CA SER A 190 -10.75 5.76 1.91
C SER A 190 -9.69 5.06 1.04
N ASN A 191 -9.45 5.59 -0.16
CA ASN A 191 -8.49 5.04 -1.10
C ASN A 191 -7.12 5.67 -0.83
N THR A 192 -6.16 4.85 -0.40
CA THR A 192 -4.88 5.33 0.12
C THR A 192 -3.72 4.87 -0.75
N LEU A 193 -2.70 5.72 -0.80
CA LEU A 193 -1.38 5.36 -1.30
C LEU A 193 -0.65 4.51 -0.26
N ARG A 194 0.12 3.54 -0.75
CA ARG A 194 1.20 2.86 -0.01
C ARG A 194 2.51 3.31 -0.65
N VAL A 195 3.29 4.11 0.06
CA VAL A 195 4.58 4.64 -0.44
C VAL A 195 5.73 4.03 0.34
N ILE A 196 6.63 3.32 -0.35
CA ILE A 196 7.78 2.65 0.25
C ILE A 196 8.97 3.61 0.22
N ASN A 197 9.38 4.05 1.41
CA ASN A 197 10.47 4.99 1.62
C ASN A 197 11.64 4.29 2.31
N VAL A 198 12.84 4.47 1.76
CA VAL A 198 14.05 3.72 2.12
C VAL A 198 15.19 4.71 2.35
N ARG A 199 16.01 4.44 3.35
CA ARG A 199 17.27 5.18 3.56
C ARG A 199 18.37 4.54 2.74
N ASP A 200 18.97 5.31 1.85
CA ASP A 200 20.13 4.84 1.09
C ASP A 200 21.28 4.52 2.06
N HIS A 201 21.81 3.29 1.98
CA HIS A 201 22.87 2.85 2.88
C HIS A 201 24.20 3.60 2.67
N ARG A 202 24.46 4.06 1.44
CA ARG A 202 25.71 4.70 1.04
C ARG A 202 25.72 6.18 1.41
N THR A 203 24.60 6.88 1.19
CA THR A 203 24.52 8.34 1.42
C THR A 203 23.83 8.71 2.72
N GLY A 204 22.99 7.84 3.29
CA GLY A 204 22.14 8.15 4.43
C GLY A 204 20.87 8.93 4.07
N GLU A 205 20.70 9.34 2.81
CA GLU A 205 19.54 10.11 2.35
C GLU A 205 18.33 9.20 2.09
N PRO A 206 17.11 9.62 2.49
CA PRO A 206 15.90 8.89 2.17
C PRO A 206 15.45 9.12 0.73
N PHE A 207 14.82 8.10 0.15
CA PHE A 207 14.19 8.16 -1.16
C PHE A 207 12.96 7.24 -1.24
N VAL A 208 12.01 7.56 -2.11
CA VAL A 208 10.88 6.68 -2.42
C VAL A 208 11.31 5.69 -3.50
N THR A 209 11.11 4.39 -3.26
CA THR A 209 11.50 3.33 -4.21
C THR A 209 10.33 2.76 -5.00
N MET A 210 9.17 2.64 -4.36
CA MET A 210 7.97 2.07 -4.95
C MET A 210 6.75 2.74 -4.31
N ALA A 211 5.69 2.90 -5.08
CA ALA A 211 4.40 3.31 -4.53
C ALA A 211 3.26 2.61 -5.27
N THR A 212 2.15 2.44 -4.57
CA THR A 212 0.90 1.94 -5.15
C THR A 212 -0.27 2.73 -4.63
N HIS A 213 -1.23 3.06 -5.48
CA HIS A 213 -2.54 3.52 -5.04
C HIS A 213 -3.46 2.32 -4.87
N ARG A 214 -4.10 2.22 -3.71
CA ARG A 214 -5.11 1.20 -3.43
C ARG A 214 -6.49 1.79 -3.59
N PHE A 215 -7.40 1.01 -4.12
CA PHE A 215 -8.81 1.40 -4.29
C PHE A 215 -9.71 0.31 -3.73
N GLY A 216 -10.74 0.69 -2.98
CA GLY A 216 -11.75 -0.26 -2.53
C GLY A 216 -12.65 -0.73 -3.66
N THR A 217 -13.49 -1.71 -3.38
CA THR A 217 -14.57 -2.18 -4.25
C THR A 217 -15.84 -2.34 -3.41
N ARG A 218 -16.98 -2.60 -4.05
CA ARG A 218 -18.22 -2.98 -3.33
C ARG A 218 -18.02 -4.18 -2.40
N ARG A 219 -17.04 -5.03 -2.69
CA ARG A 219 -16.67 -6.20 -1.87
C ARG A 219 -15.80 -5.84 -0.68
N SER A 220 -14.90 -4.86 -0.81
CA SER A 220 -13.92 -4.52 0.24
C SER A 220 -14.30 -3.30 1.08
N GLN A 221 -15.28 -2.49 0.64
CA GLN A 221 -15.72 -1.32 1.38
C GLN A 221 -16.07 -1.67 2.85
N PRO A 222 -15.72 -0.81 3.82
CA PRO A 222 -15.22 0.57 3.64
C PRO A 222 -13.69 0.70 3.47
N VAL A 223 -12.96 -0.40 3.23
CA VAL A 223 -11.50 -0.39 3.13
C VAL A 223 -10.98 -0.69 1.72
N ASP A 224 -9.77 -0.21 1.41
CA ASP A 224 -9.10 -0.35 0.11
C ASP A 224 -8.17 -1.58 0.01
N ASN A 225 -8.19 -2.45 1.02
CA ASN A 225 -7.22 -3.53 1.14
C ASN A 225 -7.38 -4.59 0.04
N ILE A 226 -6.34 -4.77 -0.77
CA ILE A 226 -6.31 -5.76 -1.86
C ILE A 226 -6.61 -7.19 -1.38
N GLU A 227 -6.17 -7.56 -0.17
CA GLU A 227 -6.42 -8.90 0.40
C GLU A 227 -7.90 -9.12 0.77
N LEU A 228 -8.67 -8.03 0.92
CA LEU A 228 -10.11 -8.05 1.19
C LEU A 228 -10.96 -7.80 -0.06
N GLY A 229 -10.34 -7.83 -1.25
CA GLY A 229 -11.02 -7.62 -2.53
C GLY A 229 -10.90 -6.20 -3.09
N GLY A 230 -10.04 -5.36 -2.53
CA GLY A 230 -9.62 -4.11 -3.14
C GLY A 230 -8.71 -4.30 -4.35
N LEU A 231 -8.29 -3.20 -4.93
CA LEU A 231 -7.45 -3.11 -6.13
C LEU A 231 -6.17 -2.33 -5.82
N SER A 232 -5.16 -2.53 -6.65
CA SER A 232 -3.87 -1.84 -6.53
C SER A 232 -3.38 -1.40 -7.90
N ALA A 233 -3.07 -0.11 -8.06
CA ALA A 233 -2.35 0.43 -9.21
C ALA A 233 -0.93 0.82 -8.79
N GLY A 234 0.07 0.46 -9.57
CA GLY A 234 1.44 0.95 -9.40
C GLY A 234 1.47 2.45 -9.67
N VAL A 235 2.25 3.20 -8.89
CA VAL A 235 2.52 4.62 -9.14
C VAL A 235 3.92 4.72 -9.72
N ASP A 236 4.08 5.32 -10.89
CA ASP A 236 5.39 5.71 -11.38
C ASP A 236 5.97 6.78 -10.45
N VAL A 237 7.07 6.46 -9.76
CA VAL A 237 7.61 7.31 -8.70
C VAL A 237 8.10 8.66 -9.23
N ALA A 238 8.55 8.73 -10.49
CA ALA A 238 9.07 9.95 -11.07
C ALA A 238 7.96 10.93 -11.48
N THR A 239 6.79 10.41 -11.89
CA THR A 239 5.73 11.21 -12.51
C THR A 239 4.43 11.26 -11.71
N GLY A 240 4.22 10.33 -10.77
CA GLY A 240 2.96 10.17 -10.05
C GLY A 240 1.86 9.53 -10.88
N VAL A 241 2.16 9.03 -12.08
CA VAL A 241 1.18 8.42 -12.99
C VAL A 241 0.81 7.01 -12.52
N LEU A 242 -0.49 6.73 -12.47
CA LEU A 242 -1.03 5.41 -12.15
C LEU A 242 -0.93 4.47 -13.35
N GLY A 243 -0.42 3.27 -13.09
CA GLY A 243 -0.47 2.14 -14.01
C GLY A 243 -1.80 1.40 -13.95
N ARG A 244 -1.82 0.23 -14.59
CA ARG A 244 -2.99 -0.65 -14.62
C ARG A 244 -3.34 -1.16 -13.22
N LEU A 245 -4.64 -1.30 -12.96
CA LEU A 245 -5.16 -1.90 -11.74
C LEU A 245 -4.92 -3.40 -11.76
N ALA A 246 -4.52 -3.94 -10.62
CA ALA A 246 -4.45 -5.36 -10.35
C ALA A 246 -5.33 -5.73 -9.14
N ALA A 247 -5.96 -6.90 -9.23
CA ALA A 247 -6.80 -7.47 -8.18
C ALA A 247 -6.22 -8.79 -7.67
N MET A 248 -6.54 -9.17 -6.44
CA MET A 248 -6.37 -10.54 -6.01
C MET A 248 -7.21 -11.47 -6.92
N PRO A 249 -6.66 -12.60 -7.39
CA PRO A 249 -7.45 -13.62 -8.06
C PRO A 249 -8.59 -14.09 -7.14
N ASP A 250 -9.78 -14.26 -7.70
CA ASP A 250 -10.91 -14.77 -6.93
C ASP A 250 -10.65 -16.24 -6.53
N ALA A 251 -10.72 -16.53 -5.23
CA ALA A 251 -10.56 -17.89 -4.70
C ALA A 251 -11.65 -18.86 -5.21
N ALA A 252 -12.83 -18.33 -5.60
CA ALA A 252 -13.91 -19.12 -6.19
C ALA A 252 -13.74 -19.34 -7.70
N SER A 253 -12.90 -18.53 -8.36
CA SER A 253 -12.60 -18.71 -9.77
C SER A 253 -11.66 -19.90 -9.97
N ARG A 254 -12.21 -21.00 -10.49
CA ARG A 254 -11.43 -22.18 -10.91
C ARG A 254 -10.64 -21.95 -12.20
N THR A 255 -10.72 -20.76 -12.79
CA THR A 255 -9.97 -20.42 -14.00
C THR A 255 -8.60 -19.88 -13.62
N ARG A 256 -7.57 -20.36 -14.32
CA ARG A 256 -6.17 -19.89 -14.19
C ARG A 256 -6.00 -18.52 -14.84
N GLU A 257 -7.00 -17.65 -14.74
CA GLU A 257 -6.90 -16.31 -15.33
C GLU A 257 -5.68 -15.62 -14.70
N PRO A 258 -4.76 -15.08 -15.51
CA PRO A 258 -3.67 -14.26 -15.00
C PRO A 258 -4.25 -13.11 -14.17
N LEU A 259 -3.42 -12.47 -13.34
CA LEU A 259 -3.76 -11.25 -12.62
C LEU A 259 -4.69 -10.38 -13.48
N GLY A 260 -5.88 -10.05 -12.95
CA GLY A 260 -6.92 -9.33 -13.67
C GLY A 260 -6.52 -7.87 -13.88
N TRP A 261 -5.52 -7.64 -14.72
CA TRP A 261 -5.02 -6.32 -15.06
C TRP A 261 -6.06 -5.57 -15.86
N ARG A 262 -6.45 -4.39 -15.38
CA ARG A 262 -7.49 -3.56 -15.99
C ARG A 262 -7.08 -2.10 -15.99
N ASP A 263 -7.66 -1.37 -16.93
CA ASP A 263 -7.47 0.08 -17.03
C ASP A 263 -8.56 0.84 -16.29
N ASP A 264 -9.72 0.21 -16.09
CA ASP A 264 -10.90 0.75 -15.45
C ASP A 264 -11.22 0.10 -14.09
N HIS A 265 -11.84 0.87 -13.21
CA HIS A 265 -12.36 0.38 -11.95
C HIS A 265 -13.62 -0.48 -12.19
N PRO A 266 -13.67 -1.76 -11.77
CA PRO A 266 -14.70 -2.72 -12.17
C PRO A 266 -16.11 -2.37 -11.69
N ASP A 267 -16.23 -1.60 -10.60
CA ASP A 267 -17.53 -1.23 -10.03
C ASP A 267 -18.10 0.09 -10.54
N THR A 268 -17.24 1.01 -10.99
CA THR A 268 -17.59 2.40 -11.35
C THR A 268 -17.32 2.71 -12.82
N GLY A 269 -16.49 1.92 -13.50
CA GLY A 269 -16.09 2.11 -14.90
C GLY A 269 -15.07 3.23 -15.13
N VAL A 270 -14.62 3.91 -14.08
CA VAL A 270 -13.67 5.03 -14.18
C VAL A 270 -12.29 4.53 -14.60
N ILE A 271 -11.69 5.16 -15.61
CA ILE A 271 -10.33 4.85 -16.06
C ILE A 271 -9.32 5.33 -15.02
N VAL A 272 -8.47 4.42 -14.55
CA VAL A 272 -7.42 4.69 -13.56
C VAL A 272 -6.04 4.80 -14.23
N THR A 273 -5.75 3.97 -15.23
CA THR A 273 -4.47 4.02 -15.93
C THR A 273 -4.25 5.39 -16.56
N GLY A 274 -3.09 5.99 -16.34
CA GLY A 274 -2.71 7.30 -16.87
C GLY A 274 -3.11 8.48 -15.99
N THR A 275 -3.91 8.26 -14.95
CA THR A 275 -4.27 9.30 -13.97
C THR A 275 -3.04 9.71 -13.16
N VAL A 276 -2.81 11.02 -13.01
CA VAL A 276 -1.74 11.56 -12.16
C VAL A 276 -2.28 11.74 -10.75
N VAL A 277 -1.55 11.23 -9.75
CA VAL A 277 -1.86 11.46 -8.33
C VAL A 277 -1.66 12.95 -7.99
N PRO A 278 -2.69 13.66 -7.50
CA PRO A 278 -2.54 15.04 -7.06
C PRO A 278 -1.51 15.18 -5.94
N HIS A 279 -0.77 16.30 -5.94
CA HIS A 279 0.25 16.63 -4.94
C HIS A 279 1.41 15.60 -4.85
N TRP A 280 1.66 14.80 -5.90
CA TRP A 280 2.63 13.71 -5.85
C TRP A 280 4.05 14.17 -5.46
N GLU A 281 4.54 15.26 -6.05
CA GLU A 281 5.87 15.78 -5.74
C GLU A 281 5.97 16.23 -4.27
N ASP A 282 4.94 16.89 -3.75
CA ASP A 282 4.85 17.32 -2.35
C ASP A 282 4.84 16.11 -1.41
N ILE A 283 4.06 15.07 -1.72
CA ILE A 283 4.01 13.80 -0.98
C ILE A 283 5.41 13.19 -0.89
N VAL A 284 6.11 13.04 -2.01
CA VAL A 284 7.47 12.46 -2.03
C VAL A 284 8.45 13.33 -1.22
N GLY A 285 8.39 14.65 -1.38
CA GLY A 285 9.24 15.60 -0.64
C GLY A 285 9.05 15.49 0.87
N GLU A 286 7.80 15.45 1.33
CA GLU A 286 7.42 15.31 2.73
C GLU A 286 7.81 13.99 3.34
N LEU A 287 7.56 12.88 2.66
CA LEU A 287 7.94 11.57 3.19
C LEU A 287 9.45 11.48 3.37
N ASN A 288 10.23 12.02 2.42
CA ASN A 288 11.67 12.13 2.59
C ASN A 288 12.06 13.06 3.76
N ARG A 289 11.42 14.22 3.93
CA ARG A 289 11.67 15.11 5.08
C ARG A 289 11.35 14.42 6.41
N THR A 290 10.18 13.79 6.49
CA THR A 290 9.72 12.99 7.64
C THR A 290 10.71 11.88 7.95
N MET A 291 11.18 11.15 6.94
CA MET A 291 12.17 10.11 7.12
C MET A 291 13.54 10.66 7.56
N ARG A 292 13.94 11.88 7.18
CA ARG A 292 15.15 12.52 7.74
C ARG A 292 15.04 12.78 9.23
N ALA A 293 13.85 13.14 9.73
CA ALA A 293 13.58 13.32 11.16
C ALA A 293 13.54 11.99 11.94
N LEU A 294 13.59 10.84 11.26
CA LEU A 294 13.50 9.49 11.81
C LEU A 294 14.78 8.67 11.55
N PRO A 295 15.93 9.03 12.17
CA PRO A 295 17.22 8.37 11.91
C PRO A 295 17.22 6.88 12.28
N GLU A 296 16.35 6.44 13.19
CA GLU A 296 16.19 5.03 13.61
C GLU A 296 15.50 4.15 12.57
N PHE A 297 14.98 4.75 11.49
CA PHE A 297 14.20 4.07 10.47
C PHE A 297 14.95 4.07 9.13
N SER A 298 15.10 2.88 8.54
CA SER A 298 15.72 2.69 7.22
C SER A 298 14.76 2.18 6.17
N PHE A 299 13.57 1.71 6.57
CA PHE A 299 12.55 1.21 5.64
C PHE A 299 11.15 1.38 6.25
N VAL A 300 10.31 2.19 5.61
CA VAL A 300 8.94 2.47 6.06
C VAL A 300 7.98 2.41 4.87
N GLY A 301 6.83 1.75 5.05
CA GLY A 301 5.71 1.86 4.13
C GLY A 301 4.70 2.85 4.69
N TRP A 302 4.53 3.99 4.04
CA TRP A 302 3.61 5.04 4.45
C TRP A 302 2.23 4.82 3.83
N ASP A 303 1.19 4.90 4.66
CA ASP A 303 -0.20 4.95 4.22
C ASP A 303 -0.60 6.43 4.16
N VAL A 304 -0.87 6.93 2.96
CA VAL A 304 -1.14 8.35 2.70
C VAL A 304 -2.51 8.49 2.07
N LEU A 305 -3.31 9.42 2.58
CA LEU A 305 -4.57 9.82 1.96
C LEU A 305 -4.36 11.16 1.27
N VAL A 306 -4.66 11.23 -0.02
CA VAL A 306 -4.65 12.50 -0.76
C VAL A 306 -5.94 13.24 -0.43
N THR A 307 -5.83 14.49 0.00
CA THR A 307 -6.95 15.36 0.38
C THR A 307 -7.12 16.46 -0.67
N ARG A 308 -8.21 17.23 -0.57
CA ARG A 308 -8.49 18.32 -1.52
C ARG A 308 -7.36 19.35 -1.60
N ASP A 309 -6.80 19.71 -0.46
CA ASP A 309 -5.82 20.80 -0.34
C ASP A 309 -4.37 20.30 -0.14
N GLY A 310 -4.14 18.99 -0.30
CA GLY A 310 -2.83 18.36 -0.09
C GLY A 310 -2.94 16.87 0.18
N PHE A 311 -2.40 16.43 1.31
CA PHE A 311 -2.47 15.04 1.73
C PHE A 311 -2.26 14.93 3.25
N THR A 312 -2.50 13.73 3.76
CA THR A 312 -2.28 13.41 5.17
C THR A 312 -1.67 12.02 5.32
N VAL A 313 -0.68 11.89 6.20
CA VAL A 313 -0.05 10.62 6.55
C VAL A 313 -0.90 9.95 7.62
N ILE A 314 -1.52 8.83 7.23
CA ILE A 314 -2.41 8.06 8.10
C ILE A 314 -1.62 7.15 9.04
N GLU A 315 -0.58 6.49 8.52
CA GLU A 315 0.21 5.51 9.27
C GLU A 315 1.60 5.30 8.64
N GLY A 316 2.62 5.09 9.46
CA GLY A 316 3.91 4.55 9.05
C GLY A 316 4.02 3.06 9.39
N ASN A 317 4.39 2.20 8.44
CA ASN A 317 4.50 0.77 8.65
C ASN A 317 5.97 0.31 8.61
N THR A 318 6.48 -0.29 9.69
CA THR A 318 7.85 -0.84 9.75
C THR A 318 7.99 -2.24 9.14
N GLY A 319 6.87 -2.87 8.76
CA GLY A 319 6.82 -4.19 8.16
C GLY A 319 5.66 -4.32 7.18
N PRO A 320 5.52 -3.39 6.22
CA PRO A 320 4.36 -3.33 5.34
C PRO A 320 4.17 -4.65 4.61
N GLY A 321 2.91 -4.98 4.31
CA GLY A 321 2.60 -6.08 3.39
C GLY A 321 3.33 -5.88 2.07
N ILE A 322 3.81 -6.97 1.47
CA ILE A 322 4.68 -6.94 0.27
C ILE A 322 3.91 -7.17 -1.03
N SER A 323 2.58 -7.07 -0.98
CA SER A 323 1.70 -7.18 -2.15
C SER A 323 1.96 -6.10 -3.18
N PHE A 324 2.52 -4.94 -2.80
CA PHE A 324 2.94 -3.89 -3.73
C PHE A 324 3.93 -4.39 -4.81
N GLN A 325 4.63 -5.51 -4.56
CA GLN A 325 5.52 -6.11 -5.54
C GLN A 325 4.80 -6.78 -6.74
N ILE A 326 3.46 -6.81 -6.73
CA ILE A 326 2.66 -7.15 -7.91
C ILE A 326 2.98 -6.23 -9.11
N HIS A 327 3.36 -4.99 -8.83
CA HIS A 327 3.76 -3.98 -9.82
C HIS A 327 5.26 -4.01 -10.15
N GLY A 328 6.02 -4.92 -9.53
CA GLY A 328 7.43 -5.11 -9.81
C GLY A 328 8.26 -5.55 -8.60
N PRO A 329 9.43 -6.18 -8.84
CA PRO A 329 10.32 -6.62 -7.79
C PRO A 329 11.00 -5.49 -7.02
N LEU A 330 10.87 -5.47 -5.68
CA LEU A 330 11.46 -4.44 -4.80
C LEU A 330 13.00 -4.39 -4.88
N LEU A 331 13.66 -5.55 -5.00
CA LEU A 331 15.13 -5.64 -4.99
C LEU A 331 15.75 -5.44 -6.38
N SER A 332 14.96 -4.98 -7.37
CA SER A 332 15.51 -4.45 -8.62
C SER A 332 16.09 -3.05 -8.46
N ASP A 333 15.69 -2.30 -7.43
CA ASP A 333 16.42 -1.10 -7.02
C ASP A 333 17.69 -1.51 -6.25
N GLU A 334 18.84 -1.27 -6.86
CA GLU A 334 20.15 -1.66 -6.31
C GLU A 334 20.44 -0.97 -4.96
N ARG A 335 19.88 0.21 -4.70
CA ARG A 335 20.05 0.91 -3.42
C ARG A 335 19.32 0.16 -2.30
N VAL A 336 18.11 -0.31 -2.59
CA VAL A 336 17.33 -1.15 -1.66
C VAL A 336 18.05 -2.47 -1.43
N ARG A 337 18.50 -3.13 -2.51
CA ARG A 337 19.27 -4.37 -2.43
C ARG A 337 20.52 -4.19 -1.58
N ALA A 338 21.29 -3.12 -1.78
CA ALA A 338 22.50 -2.83 -1.03
C ALA A 338 22.23 -2.66 0.47
N LEU A 339 21.20 -1.89 0.84
CA LEU A 339 20.77 -1.75 2.24
C LEU A 339 20.41 -3.12 2.85
N PHE A 340 19.59 -3.90 2.14
CA PHE A 340 19.09 -5.18 2.64
C PHE A 340 20.22 -6.21 2.78
N GLN A 341 21.24 -6.15 1.93
CA GLN A 341 22.45 -6.96 2.07
C GLN A 341 23.28 -6.52 3.28
N ALA A 342 23.57 -5.22 3.40
CA ALA A 342 24.38 -4.66 4.47
C ALA A 342 23.78 -4.91 5.85
N ARG A 343 22.43 -4.86 5.96
CA ARG A 343 21.70 -5.11 7.21
C ARG A 343 21.31 -6.58 7.41
N GLY A 344 21.80 -7.49 6.56
CA GLY A 344 21.58 -8.93 6.71
C GLY A 344 20.11 -9.35 6.57
N VAL A 345 19.31 -8.60 5.82
CA VAL A 345 17.91 -8.94 5.49
C VAL A 345 17.88 -10.08 4.49
N LEU A 346 18.67 -10.02 3.40
CA LEU A 346 18.59 -11.04 2.36
C LEU A 346 19.16 -12.40 2.81
N SER A 347 18.46 -13.47 2.49
CA SER A 347 18.92 -14.84 2.79
C SER A 347 20.05 -15.27 1.86
N ARG A 348 21.01 -16.05 2.38
CA ARG A 348 22.12 -16.63 1.59
C ARG A 348 21.68 -17.87 0.79
N VAL A 349 20.44 -18.32 0.95
CA VAL A 349 19.97 -19.60 0.44
C VAL A 349 19.60 -19.45 -1.03
N ALA A 350 20.34 -20.17 -1.89
CA ALA A 350 20.11 -20.40 -3.31
C ALA A 350 20.22 -19.18 -4.26
N ARG A 351 21.32 -18.42 -4.19
CA ARG A 351 21.72 -17.58 -5.34
C ARG A 351 22.50 -18.45 -6.33
N SER A 352 21.82 -19.03 -7.32
CA SER A 352 22.53 -19.47 -8.50
C SER A 352 23.06 -18.23 -9.21
N ARG A 353 24.36 -18.15 -9.47
CA ARG A 353 24.96 -17.06 -10.23
C ARG A 353 24.48 -17.14 -11.68
N ARG A 354 23.36 -16.51 -12.01
CA ARG A 354 23.12 -16.03 -13.38
C ARG A 354 23.02 -14.51 -13.31
N ARG A 355 24.03 -13.83 -13.86
CA ARG A 355 23.97 -12.39 -14.11
C ARG A 355 22.80 -12.16 -15.05
N PHE A 356 21.86 -11.33 -14.64
CA PHE A 356 20.85 -10.76 -15.51
C PHE A 356 21.48 -9.57 -16.23
N GLU A 357 21.51 -9.59 -17.56
CA GLU A 357 21.75 -8.40 -18.38
C GLU A 357 20.38 -7.81 -18.73
N PRO A 358 20.10 -6.53 -18.43
CA PRO A 358 18.81 -5.92 -18.72
C PRO A 358 18.66 -5.71 -20.23
N GLY A 359 17.78 -6.50 -20.86
CA GLY A 359 17.28 -6.22 -22.20
C GLY A 359 16.36 -5.00 -22.19
N THR A 360 16.74 -3.97 -22.92
CA THR A 360 15.91 -2.81 -23.24
C THR A 360 14.76 -3.25 -24.15
N ARG A 361 13.52 -3.14 -23.65
CA ARG A 361 12.27 -2.85 -24.40
C ARG A 361 11.10 -2.88 -23.40
N GLY A 362 10.57 -1.70 -23.10
CA GLY A 362 9.24 -1.58 -22.50
C GLY A 362 8.16 -1.99 -23.51
N PRO A 363 6.95 -2.35 -23.05
CA PRO A 363 5.86 -2.66 -23.96
C PRO A 363 5.32 -1.36 -24.56
N THR A 364 5.78 -1.03 -25.76
CA THR A 364 5.08 -0.14 -26.70
C THR A 364 4.74 -0.97 -27.93
N ASP A 365 3.57 -1.60 -27.92
CA ASP A 365 2.95 -2.13 -29.12
C ASP A 365 1.63 -1.38 -29.35
N LEU A 366 1.76 -0.19 -29.92
CA LEU A 366 0.78 0.33 -30.86
C LEU A 366 1.29 -0.06 -32.24
N ASP A 367 0.66 -1.05 -32.86
CA ASP A 367 0.66 -1.12 -34.33
C ASP A 367 -0.68 -1.69 -34.80
N GLY A 368 -1.52 -0.74 -35.23
CA GLY A 368 -2.85 -0.95 -35.75
C GLY A 368 -3.25 0.22 -36.63
N SER A 369 -2.56 0.40 -37.76
CA SER A 369 -3.07 1.07 -38.97
C SER A 369 -2.06 0.78 -40.08
N GLY A 370 -2.44 0.16 -41.20
CA GLY A 370 -3.47 0.67 -42.11
C GLY A 370 -2.73 1.34 -43.26
N ALA A 371 -2.37 0.53 -44.26
CA ALA A 371 -1.68 0.95 -45.47
C ALA A 371 -2.41 2.11 -46.16
N LEU A 372 -1.69 3.20 -46.43
CA LEU A 372 -2.03 4.14 -47.49
C LEU A 372 -0.78 4.45 -48.31
N ASP A 373 -0.79 3.85 -49.49
CA ASP A 373 -0.01 4.14 -50.67
C ASP A 373 0.02 5.64 -50.99
N ARG A 374 1.22 6.22 -51.04
CA ARG A 374 1.53 7.41 -51.85
C ARG A 374 2.94 7.28 -52.43
N SER A 375 2.97 6.94 -53.71
CA SER A 375 4.14 7.06 -54.59
C SER A 375 4.71 8.50 -54.60
N PRO A 376 6.04 8.69 -54.70
CA PRO A 376 6.64 10.00 -54.93
C PRO A 376 6.77 10.28 -56.43
N ALA A 377 6.29 11.46 -56.87
CA ALA A 377 6.63 12.00 -58.20
C ALA A 377 7.99 12.72 -58.14
N PRO A 378 8.83 12.63 -59.18
CA PRO A 378 10.16 13.24 -59.17
C PRO A 378 10.10 14.72 -59.56
N ALA A 379 10.94 15.51 -58.88
CA ALA A 379 11.26 16.87 -59.27
C ALA A 379 12.18 16.87 -60.51
N SER A 380 11.79 17.60 -61.55
CA SER A 380 12.71 18.09 -62.58
C SER A 380 12.56 19.61 -62.71
N ALA A 381 13.71 20.26 -62.80
CA ALA A 381 13.87 21.71 -62.82
C ALA A 381 14.13 22.22 -64.24
N ARG A 382 13.94 23.54 -64.40
CA ARG A 382 14.37 24.45 -65.50
C ARG A 382 13.42 24.42 -66.71
N SER A 383 13.05 25.53 -67.36
CA SER A 383 13.59 26.90 -67.48
C SER A 383 12.52 27.79 -68.12
N GLY A 384 12.45 29.10 -67.78
CA GLY A 384 11.81 30.10 -68.66
C GLY A 384 12.69 30.41 -69.90
N PRO A 385 12.49 31.50 -70.65
CA PRO A 385 11.37 32.47 -70.66
C PRO A 385 10.75 32.68 -72.06
N THR A 386 9.53 33.23 -72.12
CA THR A 386 9.05 34.38 -72.93
C THR A 386 7.53 34.41 -72.92
#